data_AF-A0A2V4B2N3-F1
#
_entry.id   AF-A0A2V4B2N3-F1
#
_cell.length_a   1.000
_cell.length_b   1.000
_cell.length_c   1.000
_cell.angle_alpha   90.00
_cell.angle_beta   90.00
_cell.angle_gamma   90.00
#
_symmetry.space_group_name_H-M   'P 1'
#
loop_
_entity.id
_entity.type
_entity.pdbx_description
1 polymer ?
#
loop_
_entity_poly.entity_id
_entity_poly.type
_entity_poly.pdbx_seq_one_letter_code
_entity_poly.pdbx_strand_id
1 'polypeptide(L)'
;MTFIDVRRLLTTTGVLAALALLLTPQVAAADGDEGTDRAYDFVRQAIALIVNTPGDMEGIEDKVGDALEAPDASQVRMPLVERAEQALEGGDLHQVRALLERSLGARVHLGSDEPAPIGQPARPTGMDSGTVAALDPRPGRNGFNGGDWIILALSAAAGLGGVALSLRLRPRRLPHPGPGPVR
;
A
#
# COMPACT_ATOMS: atom_id res chain seq x y z
N MET A 1 55.31 -14.13 -10.06
CA MET A 1 54.51 -15.35 -9.84
C MET A 1 53.98 -15.29 -8.41
N THR A 2 52.86 -14.59 -8.19
CA THR A 2 52.29 -14.32 -6.85
C THR A 2 51.22 -15.38 -6.56
N PHE A 3 51.50 -16.23 -5.58
CA PHE A 3 50.56 -17.23 -5.08
C PHE A 3 49.37 -16.52 -4.40
N ILE A 4 48.20 -16.58 -5.01
CA ILE A 4 46.94 -16.16 -4.40
C ILE A 4 46.56 -17.23 -3.38
N ASP A 5 46.52 -16.82 -2.12
CA ASP A 5 46.28 -17.67 -0.96
C ASP A 5 44.82 -18.17 -0.97
N VAL A 6 44.62 -19.40 -1.45
CA VAL A 6 43.30 -20.03 -1.71
C VAL A 6 42.41 -20.05 -0.45
N ARG A 7 43.00 -20.02 0.75
CA ARG A 7 42.27 -19.97 2.03
C ARG A 7 41.61 -18.61 2.31
N ARG A 8 42.14 -17.50 1.78
CA ARG A 8 41.50 -16.16 1.89
C ARG A 8 40.37 -15.98 0.88
N LEU A 9 40.41 -16.73 -0.23
CA LEU A 9 39.35 -16.70 -1.23
C LEU A 9 38.11 -17.48 -0.76
N LEU A 10 38.28 -18.58 -0.03
CA LEU A 10 37.15 -19.37 0.51
C LEU A 10 36.36 -18.68 1.62
N THR A 11 37.03 -17.87 2.47
CA THR A 11 36.36 -17.17 3.57
C THR A 11 35.54 -15.97 3.09
N THR A 12 35.97 -15.30 2.02
CA THR A 12 35.26 -14.14 1.47
C THR A 12 33.99 -14.52 0.71
N THR A 13 33.98 -15.63 -0.04
CA THR A 13 32.75 -16.13 -0.69
C THR A 13 31.72 -16.67 0.30
N GLY A 14 32.16 -17.32 1.38
CA GLY A 14 31.26 -17.85 2.41
C GLY A 14 30.49 -16.75 3.15
N VAL A 15 31.14 -15.63 3.47
CA VAL A 15 30.50 -14.49 4.14
C VAL A 15 29.51 -13.78 3.21
N LEU A 16 29.82 -13.65 1.92
CA LEU A 16 28.92 -13.04 0.93
C LEU A 16 27.66 -13.88 0.68
N ALA A 17 27.77 -15.20 0.68
CA ALA A 17 26.62 -16.10 0.56
C ALA A 17 25.72 -16.07 1.82
N ALA A 18 26.33 -15.99 3.01
CA ALA A 18 25.58 -15.85 4.26
C ALA A 18 24.86 -14.49 4.37
N LEU A 19 25.49 -13.41 3.88
CA LEU A 19 24.85 -12.09 3.82
C LEU A 19 23.68 -12.07 2.82
N ALA A 20 23.80 -12.78 1.70
CA ALA A 20 22.73 -12.87 0.70
C ALA A 20 21.48 -13.62 1.20
N LEU A 21 21.62 -14.58 2.13
CA LEU A 21 20.47 -15.23 2.76
C LEU A 21 19.72 -14.33 3.75
N LEU A 22 20.41 -13.39 4.41
CA LEU A 22 19.82 -12.41 5.32
C LEU A 22 19.06 -11.28 4.62
N LEU A 23 19.24 -11.15 3.30
CA LEU A 23 18.53 -10.19 2.44
C LEU A 23 17.29 -10.80 1.77
N THR A 24 16.86 -12.00 2.19
CA THR A 24 15.55 -12.50 1.75
C THR A 24 14.47 -11.57 2.29
N PRO A 25 13.69 -10.88 1.42
CA PRO A 25 12.59 -10.07 1.88
C PRO A 25 11.62 -10.99 2.61
N GLN A 26 11.49 -10.78 3.91
CA GLN A 26 10.37 -11.31 4.67
C GLN A 26 9.13 -10.74 3.99
N VAL A 27 8.41 -11.58 3.24
CA VAL A 27 7.10 -11.23 2.74
C VAL A 27 6.27 -11.04 4.00
N ALA A 28 6.10 -9.78 4.41
CA ALA A 28 5.14 -9.40 5.42
C ALA A 28 3.76 -9.69 4.81
N ALA A 29 3.28 -10.91 5.00
CA ALA A 29 1.89 -11.26 4.85
C ALA A 29 1.15 -10.54 5.99
N ALA A 30 0.89 -9.24 5.77
CA ALA A 30 -0.07 -8.48 6.53
C ALA A 30 -1.46 -8.87 6.01
N ASP A 31 -1.88 -10.09 6.30
CA ASP A 31 -3.28 -10.51 6.17
C ASP A 31 -3.98 -10.03 7.43
N GLY A 32 -4.15 -8.70 7.51
CA GLY A 32 -4.82 -8.02 8.61
C GLY A 32 -6.32 -8.08 8.44
N ASP A 33 -6.88 -9.29 8.44
CA ASP A 33 -8.33 -9.51 8.50
C ASP A 33 -8.73 -9.88 9.94
N GLU A 34 -8.35 -9.01 10.88
CA GLU A 34 -9.11 -8.84 12.11
C GLU A 34 -10.05 -7.67 11.84
N GLY A 35 -11.14 -7.96 11.13
CA GLY A 35 -12.20 -7.01 10.83
C GLY A 35 -12.53 -6.17 12.05
N THR A 36 -12.46 -4.86 11.90
CA THR A 36 -12.68 -3.94 13.00
C THR A 36 -14.16 -3.99 13.39
N ASP A 37 -14.52 -4.38 14.62
CA ASP A 37 -15.92 -4.48 15.07
C ASP A 37 -16.67 -3.13 15.21
N ARG A 38 -16.15 -2.05 14.63
CA ARG A 38 -16.62 -0.67 14.81
C ARG A 38 -17.18 -0.14 13.51
N ALA A 39 -18.44 0.32 13.53
CA ALA A 39 -19.09 0.96 12.40
C ALA A 39 -18.26 2.15 11.85
N TYR A 40 -17.56 2.86 12.73
CA TYR A 40 -16.72 4.00 12.38
C TYR A 40 -15.62 3.65 11.36
N ASP A 41 -14.97 2.50 11.53
CA ASP A 41 -13.87 2.08 10.67
C ASP A 41 -14.41 1.63 9.31
N PHE A 42 -15.51 0.89 9.27
CA PHE A 42 -16.17 0.48 8.04
C PHE A 42 -16.68 1.67 7.21
N VAL A 43 -17.31 2.67 7.84
CA VAL A 43 -17.73 3.90 7.14
C VAL A 43 -16.53 4.62 6.53
N ARG A 44 -15.38 4.66 7.21
CA ARG A 44 -14.16 5.26 6.66
C ARG A 44 -13.60 4.49 5.49
N GLN A 45 -13.61 3.16 5.55
CA GLN A 45 -13.19 2.30 4.45
C GLN A 45 -14.08 2.49 3.23
N ALA A 46 -15.41 2.55 3.42
CA ALA A 46 -16.36 2.85 2.35
C ALA A 46 -16.08 4.22 1.70
N ILE A 47 -15.86 5.28 2.50
CA ILE A 47 -15.47 6.61 1.97
C ILE A 47 -14.15 6.52 1.17
N ALA A 48 -13.16 5.79 1.69
CA ALA A 48 -11.87 5.62 1.01
C ALA A 48 -12.02 4.88 -0.34
N LEU A 49 -12.89 3.87 -0.43
CA LEU A 49 -13.21 3.17 -1.67
C LEU A 49 -13.92 4.09 -2.66
N ILE A 50 -14.92 4.87 -2.23
CA ILE A 50 -15.60 5.85 -3.10
C ILE A 50 -14.62 6.87 -3.69
N VAL A 51 -13.62 7.30 -2.91
CA VAL A 51 -12.65 8.32 -3.34
C VAL A 51 -11.56 7.75 -4.24
N ASN A 52 -11.00 6.59 -3.89
CA ASN A 52 -9.82 6.06 -4.57
C ASN A 52 -10.17 5.05 -5.68
N THR A 53 -11.30 4.34 -5.53
CA THR A 53 -11.72 3.24 -6.40
C THR A 53 -13.25 3.28 -6.63
N PRO A 54 -13.82 4.37 -7.18
CA PRO A 54 -15.28 4.53 -7.34
C PRO A 54 -15.93 3.48 -8.26
N GLY A 55 -15.15 2.70 -9.01
CA GLY A 55 -15.67 1.59 -9.83
C GLY A 55 -15.85 0.28 -9.07
N ASP A 56 -15.36 0.19 -7.83
CA ASP A 56 -15.49 -0.99 -6.98
C ASP A 56 -16.78 -0.92 -6.15
N MET A 57 -17.92 -1.04 -6.84
CA MET A 57 -19.24 -0.95 -6.21
C MET A 57 -19.45 -2.04 -5.18
N GLU A 58 -19.01 -3.27 -5.46
CA GLU A 58 -19.11 -4.42 -4.55
C GLU A 58 -18.35 -4.16 -3.24
N GLY A 59 -17.12 -3.64 -3.31
CA GLY A 59 -16.37 -3.28 -2.10
C GLY A 59 -16.99 -2.12 -1.31
N ILE A 60 -17.61 -1.15 -1.99
CA ILE A 60 -18.31 -0.04 -1.31
C ILE A 60 -19.57 -0.57 -0.62
N GLU A 61 -20.36 -1.41 -1.29
CA GLU A 61 -21.55 -2.07 -0.74
C GLU A 61 -21.23 -2.88 0.49
N ASP A 62 -20.23 -3.76 0.39
CA ASP A 62 -19.74 -4.61 1.47
C ASP A 62 -19.41 -3.77 2.72
N LYS A 63 -18.64 -2.69 2.56
CA LYS A 63 -18.26 -1.85 3.71
C LYS A 63 -19.38 -0.99 4.26
N VAL A 64 -20.38 -0.63 3.47
CA VAL A 64 -21.60 0.01 3.98
C VAL A 64 -22.44 -1.00 4.77
N GLY A 65 -22.56 -2.24 4.28
CA GLY A 65 -23.22 -3.34 4.98
C GLY A 65 -22.55 -3.69 6.31
N ASP A 66 -21.23 -3.87 6.31
CA ASP A 66 -20.43 -4.11 7.52
C ASP A 66 -20.65 -3.02 8.57
N ALA A 67 -20.74 -1.75 8.15
CA ALA A 67 -21.02 -0.64 9.05
C ALA A 67 -22.40 -0.73 9.72
N LEU A 68 -23.41 -1.27 9.01
CA LEU A 68 -24.77 -1.47 9.53
C LEU A 68 -24.85 -2.67 10.48
N GLU A 69 -24.02 -3.70 10.27
CA GLU A 69 -23.98 -4.91 11.09
C GLU A 69 -23.05 -4.79 12.31
N ALA A 70 -22.16 -3.79 12.32
CA ALA A 70 -21.16 -3.63 13.37
C ALA A 70 -21.78 -3.42 14.78
N PRO A 71 -21.26 -4.12 15.82
CA PRO A 71 -21.80 -4.03 17.17
C PRO A 71 -21.54 -2.69 17.85
N ASP A 72 -20.44 -1.99 17.53
CA ASP A 72 -20.14 -0.65 18.06
C ASP A 72 -20.43 0.46 17.03
N ALA A 73 -21.56 1.14 17.24
CA ALA A 73 -22.00 2.29 16.46
C ALA A 73 -21.85 3.63 17.20
N SER A 74 -21.15 3.68 18.33
CA SER A 74 -21.13 4.84 19.24
C SER A 74 -20.63 6.15 18.60
N GLN A 75 -19.82 6.06 17.54
CA GLN A 75 -19.21 7.19 16.83
C GLN A 75 -19.86 7.49 15.48
N VAL A 76 -20.95 6.80 15.12
CA VAL A 76 -21.59 6.89 13.80
C VAL A 76 -23.09 7.13 13.95
N ARG A 77 -23.65 8.05 13.16
CA ARG A 77 -25.10 8.24 13.06
C ARG A 77 -25.68 7.22 12.10
N MET A 78 -26.06 6.05 12.61
CA MET A 78 -26.64 4.94 11.83
C MET A 78 -27.78 5.33 10.87
N PRO A 79 -28.73 6.23 11.24
CA PRO A 79 -29.78 6.65 10.29
C PRO A 79 -29.26 7.35 9.02
N LEU A 80 -28.02 7.85 9.03
CA LEU A 80 -27.37 8.40 7.83
C LEU A 80 -26.66 7.33 7.02
N VAL A 81 -26.19 6.25 7.66
CA VAL A 81 -25.61 5.08 6.98
C VAL A 81 -26.70 4.30 6.23
N GLU A 82 -27.86 4.08 6.86
CA GLU A 82 -29.04 3.47 6.20
C GLU A 82 -29.50 4.26 4.97
N ARG A 83 -29.47 5.59 5.04
CA ARG A 83 -29.77 6.44 3.89
C ARG A 83 -28.69 6.37 2.81
N ALA A 84 -27.44 6.13 3.22
CA ALA A 84 -26.34 5.97 2.28
C ALA A 84 -26.49 4.66 1.51
N GLU A 85 -26.88 3.57 2.17
CA GLU A 85 -27.24 2.28 1.53
C GLU A 85 -28.35 2.47 0.48
N GLN A 86 -29.44 3.15 0.83
CA GLN A 86 -30.53 3.47 -0.12
C GLN A 86 -30.06 4.33 -1.31
N ALA A 87 -29.18 5.31 -1.07
CA ALA A 87 -28.63 6.14 -2.14
C ALA A 87 -27.68 5.35 -3.05
N LEU A 88 -27.05 4.31 -2.50
CA LEU A 88 -26.14 3.43 -3.21
C LEU A 88 -26.90 2.55 -4.21
N GLU A 89 -28.09 2.05 -3.85
CA GLU A 89 -29.01 1.37 -4.80
C GLU A 89 -29.36 2.26 -6.01
N GLY A 90 -29.40 3.58 -5.82
CA GLY A 90 -29.62 4.58 -6.87
C GLY A 90 -28.37 4.93 -7.70
N GLY A 91 -27.20 4.41 -7.34
CA GLY A 91 -25.92 4.66 -8.01
C GLY A 91 -25.33 6.07 -7.79
N ASP A 92 -25.88 6.88 -6.87
CA ASP A 92 -25.38 8.22 -6.61
C ASP A 92 -24.26 8.20 -5.55
N LEU A 93 -23.05 7.83 -5.97
CA LEU A 93 -21.87 7.77 -5.10
C LEU A 93 -21.52 9.12 -4.44
N HIS A 94 -21.89 10.25 -5.05
CA HIS A 94 -21.68 11.56 -4.43
C HIS A 94 -22.60 11.75 -3.22
N GLN A 95 -23.87 11.36 -3.36
CA GLN A 95 -24.82 11.39 -2.26
C GLN A 95 -24.47 10.37 -1.18
N VAL A 96 -24.06 9.15 -1.55
CA VAL A 96 -23.56 8.13 -0.61
C VAL A 96 -22.42 8.70 0.23
N ARG A 97 -21.38 9.23 -0.42
CA ARG A 97 -20.23 9.83 0.27
C ARG A 97 -20.66 10.97 1.20
N ALA A 98 -21.54 11.86 0.74
CA ALA A 98 -22.01 12.98 1.56
C ALA A 98 -22.74 12.51 2.83
N LEU A 99 -23.51 11.41 2.73
CA LEU A 99 -24.25 10.84 3.85
C LEU A 99 -23.30 10.13 4.84
N LEU A 100 -22.33 9.38 4.34
CA LEU A 100 -21.28 8.74 5.14
C LEU A 100 -20.38 9.76 5.85
N GLU A 101 -19.96 10.84 5.19
CA GLU A 101 -19.18 11.91 5.84
C GLU A 101 -19.99 12.57 6.98
N ARG A 102 -21.29 12.83 6.75
CA ARG A 102 -22.18 13.37 7.81
C ARG A 102 -22.43 12.36 8.92
N SER A 103 -22.42 11.06 8.63
CA SER A 103 -22.63 10.03 9.64
C SER A 103 -21.49 10.00 10.66
N LEU A 104 -20.28 10.40 10.26
CA LEU A 104 -19.12 10.59 11.13
C LEU A 104 -19.07 11.96 11.80
N GLY A 105 -19.97 12.89 11.46
CA GLY A 105 -19.88 14.29 11.90
C GLY A 105 -18.81 15.11 11.17
N ALA A 106 -18.27 14.60 10.07
CA ALA A 106 -17.36 15.35 9.21
C ALA A 106 -18.08 16.43 8.40
N ARG A 107 -17.31 17.44 7.97
CA ARG A 107 -17.79 18.44 7.02
C ARG A 107 -17.75 17.84 5.63
N VAL A 108 -18.91 17.87 4.97
CA VAL A 108 -19.13 17.33 3.62
C VAL A 108 -18.12 17.94 2.64
N HIS A 109 -17.36 17.08 1.95
CA HIS A 109 -16.49 17.42 0.81
C HIS A 109 -15.27 18.32 1.14
N LEU A 110 -14.81 18.37 2.38
CA LEU A 110 -13.59 19.09 2.75
C LEU A 110 -12.38 18.15 2.77
N GLY A 111 -11.70 18.05 1.63
CA GLY A 111 -10.31 17.60 1.53
C GLY A 111 -10.01 16.17 1.97
N SER A 112 -8.71 15.84 2.01
CA SER A 112 -8.16 14.54 2.43
C SER A 112 -8.04 14.39 3.96
N ASP A 113 -8.68 15.27 4.72
CA ASP A 113 -8.58 15.27 6.17
C ASP A 113 -9.48 14.18 6.77
N GLU A 114 -8.95 13.51 7.78
CA GLU A 114 -9.62 12.44 8.49
C GLU A 114 -10.87 12.97 9.22
N PRO A 115 -12.06 12.34 9.04
CA PRO A 115 -13.26 12.65 9.80
C PRO A 115 -13.00 12.69 11.31
N ALA A 116 -13.48 13.73 12.00
CA ALA A 116 -13.40 13.78 13.46
C ALA A 116 -14.50 12.88 14.06
N PRO A 117 -14.20 11.96 14.99
CA PRO A 117 -15.21 11.13 15.63
C PRO A 117 -16.28 11.96 16.35
N ILE A 118 -17.53 11.49 16.33
CA ILE A 118 -18.63 12.14 17.05
C ILE A 118 -18.36 12.16 18.55
N GLY A 119 -18.56 13.32 19.17
CA GLY A 119 -18.37 13.51 20.62
C GLY A 119 -16.96 13.91 21.03
N GLN A 120 -16.02 13.96 20.09
CA GLN A 120 -14.72 14.59 20.31
C GLN A 120 -14.79 16.07 19.91
N PRO A 121 -14.17 16.99 20.69
CA PRO A 121 -14.08 18.38 20.27
C PRO A 121 -13.36 18.46 18.92
N ALA A 122 -13.80 19.38 18.05
CA ALA A 122 -13.13 19.63 16.78
C ALA A 122 -11.63 19.84 17.05
N ARG A 123 -10.74 19.18 16.28
CA ARG A 123 -9.30 19.37 16.43
C ARG A 123 -9.01 20.87 16.33
N PRO A 124 -8.27 21.46 17.29
CA PRO A 124 -7.91 22.86 17.23
C PRO A 124 -7.23 23.14 15.90
N THR A 125 -7.77 24.08 15.12
CA THR A 125 -7.07 24.57 13.94
C THR A 125 -5.92 25.47 14.39
N GLY A 126 -4.93 25.73 13.52
CA GLY A 126 -3.84 26.67 13.85
C GLY A 126 -4.33 28.07 14.23
N MET A 127 -5.56 28.44 13.82
CA MET A 127 -6.20 29.68 14.27
C MET A 127 -6.69 29.60 15.72
N ASP A 128 -7.15 28.42 16.17
CA ASP A 128 -7.70 28.20 17.52
C ASP A 128 -6.60 28.06 18.58
N SER A 129 -5.42 27.54 18.20
CA SER A 129 -4.27 27.37 19.11
C SER A 129 -3.38 28.61 19.24
N GLY A 130 -3.67 29.69 18.50
CA GLY A 130 -2.81 30.88 18.43
C GLY A 130 -1.44 30.61 17.80
N THR A 131 -1.23 29.41 17.26
CA THR A 131 0.01 29.02 16.58
C THR A 131 -0.21 29.11 15.09
N VAL A 132 0.34 30.16 14.48
CA VAL A 132 0.51 30.23 13.03
C VAL A 132 1.15 28.92 12.58
N ALA A 133 0.58 28.25 11.59
CA ALA A 133 1.19 27.04 11.04
C ALA A 133 2.63 27.38 10.71
N ALA A 134 3.57 26.83 11.48
CA ALA A 134 4.98 26.89 11.17
C ALA A 134 5.14 26.01 9.93
N LEU A 135 4.85 26.59 8.76
CA LEU A 135 5.33 26.14 7.48
C LEU A 135 6.83 26.40 7.48
N ASP A 136 7.54 25.68 8.35
CA ASP A 136 8.98 25.61 8.27
C ASP A 136 9.23 25.05 6.87
N PRO A 137 9.92 25.78 5.97
CA PRO A 137 10.18 25.30 4.63
C PRO A 137 10.89 23.96 4.77
N ARG A 138 10.14 22.86 4.56
CA ARG A 138 10.72 21.53 4.52
C ARG A 138 11.88 21.63 3.53
N PRO A 139 13.12 21.29 3.91
CA PRO A 139 14.21 21.29 2.97
C PRO A 139 13.74 20.45 1.79
N GLY A 140 13.68 21.09 0.62
CA GLY A 140 13.23 20.45 -0.60
C GLY A 140 14.00 19.16 -0.76
N ARG A 141 13.34 18.10 -1.24
CA ARG A 141 13.98 16.81 -1.49
C ARG A 141 15.25 17.10 -2.30
N ASN A 142 16.41 16.95 -1.66
CA ASN A 142 17.69 17.28 -2.29
C ASN A 142 17.74 16.52 -3.62
N GLY A 143 18.15 17.18 -4.70
CA GLY A 143 18.35 16.51 -5.99
C GLY A 143 19.29 15.32 -5.82
N PHE A 144 19.25 14.37 -6.76
CA PHE A 144 20.09 13.16 -6.75
C PHE A 144 21.52 13.49 -6.29
N ASN A 145 21.90 12.99 -5.11
CA ASN A 145 23.23 13.19 -4.57
C ASN A 145 24.20 12.20 -5.24
N GLY A 146 25.51 12.37 -5.01
CA GLY A 146 26.52 11.47 -5.59
C GLY A 146 26.35 10.00 -5.20
N GLY A 147 25.82 9.72 -4.00
CA GLY A 147 25.51 8.37 -3.54
C GLY A 147 24.34 7.74 -4.29
N ASP A 148 23.30 8.52 -4.58
CA ASP A 148 22.14 8.06 -5.35
C ASP A 148 22.56 7.65 -6.77
N TRP A 149 23.50 8.39 -7.38
CA TRP A 149 24.10 8.03 -8.67
C TRP A 149 24.91 6.73 -8.61
N ILE A 150 25.67 6.50 -7.52
CA ILE A 150 26.42 5.26 -7.33
C ILE A 150 25.45 4.08 -7.23
N ILE A 151 24.41 4.21 -6.40
CA ILE A 151 23.39 3.15 -6.24
C ILE A 151 22.72 2.87 -7.59
N LEU A 152 22.30 3.91 -8.31
CA LEU A 152 21.68 3.78 -9.63
C LEU A 152 22.60 3.04 -10.62
N ALA A 153 23.88 3.43 -10.69
CA ALA A 153 24.86 2.79 -11.55
C ALA A 153 25.09 1.32 -11.18
N LEU A 154 25.15 1.00 -9.88
CA LEU A 154 25.32 -0.37 -9.40
C LEU A 154 24.12 -1.24 -9.76
N SER A 155 22.90 -0.72 -9.55
CA SER A 155 21.66 -1.40 -9.92
C SER A 155 21.55 -1.64 -11.42
N ALA A 156 21.90 -0.65 -12.24
CA ALA A 156 21.93 -0.80 -13.70
C ALA A 156 22.96 -1.85 -14.14
N ALA A 157 24.16 -1.84 -13.57
CA ALA A 157 25.20 -2.82 -13.86
C ALA A 157 24.78 -4.25 -13.48
N ALA A 158 24.16 -4.43 -12.31
CA ALA A 158 23.65 -5.72 -11.88
C ALA A 158 22.54 -6.25 -12.81
N GLY A 159 21.58 -5.38 -13.19
CA GLY A 159 20.50 -5.74 -14.11
C GLY A 159 21.02 -6.15 -15.49
N LEU A 160 21.91 -5.35 -16.08
CA LEU A 160 22.54 -5.66 -17.37
C LEU A 160 23.39 -6.93 -17.31
N GLY A 161 24.12 -7.14 -16.21
CA GLY A 161 24.88 -8.36 -15.96
C GLY A 161 23.98 -9.60 -15.93
N GLY A 162 22.83 -9.52 -15.25
CA GLY A 162 21.84 -10.60 -15.21
C GLY A 162 21.27 -10.93 -16.59
N VAL A 163 20.91 -9.91 -17.37
CA VAL A 163 20.41 -10.09 -18.75
C VAL A 163 21.47 -10.73 -19.64
N ALA A 164 22.72 -10.24 -19.59
CA ALA A 164 23.81 -10.78 -20.38
C ALA A 164 24.10 -12.25 -20.03
N LEU A 165 24.08 -12.60 -18.74
CA LEU A 165 24.30 -13.97 -18.27
C LEU A 165 23.16 -14.90 -18.73
N SER A 166 21.90 -14.43 -18.63
CA SER A 166 20.72 -15.17 -19.09
C SER A 166 20.81 -15.49 -20.59
N LEU A 167 21.19 -14.51 -21.40
CA LEU A 167 21.38 -14.71 -22.84
C LEU A 167 22.55 -15.65 -23.15
N ARG A 168 23.64 -15.58 -22.38
CA ARG A 168 24.83 -16.43 -22.56
C ARG A 168 24.58 -17.88 -22.16
N LEU A 169 23.84 -18.11 -21.07
CA LEU A 169 23.56 -19.45 -20.54
C LEU A 169 22.31 -20.10 -21.16
N ARG A 170 21.58 -19.39 -22.03
CA ARG A 170 20.41 -19.94 -22.71
C ARG A 170 20.78 -21.21 -23.49
N PRO A 171 20.26 -22.40 -23.13
CA PRO A 171 20.58 -23.64 -23.81
C PRO A 171 20.09 -23.58 -25.26
N ARG A 172 21.01 -23.67 -26.22
CA ARG A 172 20.65 -23.79 -27.63
C ARG A 172 20.33 -25.25 -27.94
N ARG A 173 19.03 -25.54 -28.03
CA ARG A 173 18.42 -26.77 -28.56
C ARG A 173 18.72 -28.05 -27.77
N LEU A 174 17.73 -28.50 -27.00
CA LEU A 174 17.56 -29.93 -26.73
C LEU A 174 17.04 -30.58 -28.03
N PRO A 175 17.63 -31.66 -28.52
CA PRO A 175 17.07 -32.44 -29.62
C PRO A 175 15.65 -32.89 -29.24
N HIS A 176 14.68 -32.63 -30.10
CA HIS A 176 13.33 -33.18 -29.96
C HIS A 176 13.45 -34.70 -30.14
N PRO A 177 13.09 -35.54 -29.16
CA PRO A 177 13.00 -36.98 -29.39
C PRO A 177 11.94 -37.20 -30.46
N GLY A 178 12.37 -37.56 -31.67
CA GLY A 178 11.46 -37.93 -32.74
C GLY A 178 10.63 -39.15 -32.33
N PRO A 179 9.41 -39.31 -32.89
CA PRO A 179 8.56 -40.46 -32.58
C PRO A 179 9.33 -41.76 -32.88
N GLY A 180 9.52 -42.58 -31.86
CA GLY A 180 10.14 -43.89 -31.99
C GLY A 180 9.30 -44.80 -32.89
N PRO A 181 9.93 -45.71 -33.66
CA PRO A 181 9.20 -46.60 -34.56
C PRO A 181 8.31 -47.55 -33.75
N VAL A 182 7.02 -47.51 -34.04
CA VAL A 182 6.05 -48.51 -33.58
C VAL A 182 6.33 -49.81 -34.35
N ARG A 183 6.64 -50.89 -33.64
CA ARG A 183 6.72 -52.25 -34.17
C ARG A 183 5.65 -53.11 -33.52
#